data_AF-G4ZD23-F1
#
_entry.id   AF-G4ZD23-F1
#
_cell.length_a   1.000
_cell.length_b   1.000
_cell.length_c   1.000
_cell.angle_alpha   90.00
_cell.angle_beta   90.00
_cell.angle_gamma   90.00
#
_symmetry.space_group_name_H-M   'P 1'
#
loop_
_entity.id
_entity.type
_entity.pdbx_description
1 polymer ?
#
loop_
_entity_poly.entity_id
_entity_poly.type
_entity_poly.pdbx_seq_one_letter_code
_entity_poly.pdbx_strand_id
1 'polypeptide(L)'
;SHSATFLAADIKRVIETLKFATFAAAVTDNTSTNQLVWQTLQKDFPHAFFHGCISPVIHLIVNDLVASLPWLQKLEESCRKLVRFFKKNQMLW
;
A
#
# COMPACT_ATOMS: atom_id res chain seq x y z
N SER A 1 -13.46 8.89 2.74
CA SER A 1 -12.15 9.05 2.07
C SER A 1 -11.45 10.22 2.73
N HIS A 2 -10.21 10.04 3.20
CA HIS A 2 -9.41 11.13 3.75
C HIS A 2 -8.76 11.91 2.58
N SER A 3 -8.89 13.23 2.56
CA SER A 3 -8.25 14.05 1.51
C SER A 3 -6.73 14.04 1.66
N ALA A 4 -6.01 14.35 0.58
CA ALA A 4 -4.56 14.53 0.62
C ALA A 4 -4.14 15.60 1.65
N THR A 5 -4.94 16.66 1.80
CA THR A 5 -4.70 17.71 2.80
C THR A 5 -4.79 17.20 4.24
N PHE A 6 -5.79 16.37 4.54
CA PHE A 6 -5.94 15.76 5.86
C PHE A 6 -4.76 14.84 6.18
N LEU A 7 -4.38 13.98 5.23
CA LEU A 7 -3.29 13.02 5.42
C LEU A 7 -1.93 13.72 5.59
N ALA A 8 -1.65 14.75 4.78
CA ALA A 8 -0.42 15.53 4.92
C ALA A 8 -0.35 16.24 6.28
N ALA A 9 -1.45 16.84 6.74
CA ALA A 9 -1.51 17.49 8.05
C ALA A 9 -1.27 16.49 9.19
N ASP A 10 -1.82 15.29 9.10
CA ASP A 10 -1.64 14.27 10.14
C ASP A 10 -0.20 13.74 10.20
N ILE A 11 0.42 13.45 9.05
CA ILE A 11 1.83 13.04 9.00
C ILE A 11 2.73 14.17 9.52
N LYS A 12 2.48 15.41 9.11
CA LYS A 12 3.21 16.59 9.61
C LYS A 12 3.13 16.71 11.13
N ARG A 13 1.93 16.56 11.69
CA ARG A 13 1.71 16.55 13.15
C ARG A 13 2.56 15.50 13.85
N VAL A 14 2.68 14.29 13.29
CA VAL A 14 3.53 13.22 13.85
C VAL A 14 5.01 13.61 13.83
N ILE A 15 5.51 14.11 12.69
CA ILE A 15 6.91 14.57 12.54
C ILE A 15 7.21 15.67 13.57
N GLU A 16 6.32 16.65 13.72
CA GLU A 16 6.48 17.77 14.65
C GLU A 16 6.36 17.38 16.13
N THR A 17 5.67 16.27 16.43
CA THR A 17 5.55 15.74 17.79
C THR A 17 6.85 15.04 18.21
N LEU A 18 7.53 14.38 17.27
CA LEU A 18 8.74 13.58 17.52
C LEU A 18 10.03 14.40 17.39
N LYS A 19 10.08 15.58 18.01
CA LYS A 19 11.23 16.52 17.90
C LYS A 19 12.58 15.95 18.36
N PHE A 20 12.56 14.90 19.17
CA PHE A 20 13.78 14.24 19.64
C PHE A 20 14.39 13.29 18.60
N ALA A 21 13.69 13.01 17.49
CA ALA A 21 14.12 12.09 16.46
C ALA A 21 14.28 12.79 15.11
N THR A 22 15.26 12.36 14.33
CA THR A 22 15.37 12.77 12.92
C THR A 22 14.44 11.93 12.08
N PHE A 23 13.46 12.58 11.44
CA PHE A 23 12.59 11.91 10.50
C PHE A 23 13.30 11.75 9.15
N ALA A 24 13.60 10.50 8.78
CA ALA A 24 14.30 10.20 7.53
C ALA A 24 13.34 9.99 6.35
N ALA A 25 12.20 9.32 6.56
CA ALA A 25 11.30 8.98 5.45
C ALA A 25 9.88 8.60 5.90
N ALA A 26 8.90 8.83 5.02
CA ALA A 26 7.57 8.23 5.07
C ALA A 26 7.32 7.38 3.83
N VAL A 27 6.88 6.14 4.02
CA VAL A 27 6.54 5.21 2.93
C VAL A 27 5.06 4.82 3.04
N THR A 28 4.27 5.12 2.02
CA THR A 28 2.81 4.85 1.99
C THR A 28 2.42 4.07 0.73
N ASP A 29 1.16 3.66 0.56
CA ASP A 29 0.73 3.11 -0.74
C ASP A 29 0.89 4.15 -1.88
N ASN A 30 0.97 3.68 -3.13
CA ASN A 30 1.19 4.52 -4.32
C ASN A 30 -0.12 5.01 -4.96
N THR A 31 -1.11 5.38 -4.14
CA THR A 31 -2.34 6.00 -4.64
C THR A 31 -2.08 7.43 -5.10
N SER A 32 -2.91 7.94 -6.03
CA SER A 32 -2.83 9.33 -6.48
C SER A 32 -2.97 10.34 -5.32
N THR A 33 -3.78 10.01 -4.32
CA THR A 33 -3.90 10.81 -3.09
C THR A 33 -2.58 10.89 -2.33
N ASN A 34 -1.88 9.77 -2.13
CA ASN A 34 -0.59 9.77 -1.43
C ASN A 34 0.52 10.42 -2.24
N GLN A 35 0.50 10.34 -3.58
CA GLN A 35 1.42 11.11 -4.41
C GLN A 35 1.31 12.63 -4.16
N LEU A 36 0.08 13.14 -3.99
CA LEU A 36 -0.14 14.54 -3.61
C LEU A 36 0.36 14.85 -2.19
N VAL A 37 0.17 13.92 -1.25
CA VAL A 37 0.70 14.03 0.12
C VAL A 37 2.22 14.16 0.09
N TRP A 38 2.92 13.33 -0.69
CA TRP A 38 4.37 13.39 -0.81
C TRP A 38 4.83 14.72 -1.38
N GLN A 39 4.19 15.23 -2.44
CA GLN A 39 4.54 16.53 -3.01
C GLN A 39 4.36 17.69 -2.02
N THR A 40 3.34 17.61 -1.16
CA THR A 40 3.14 18.60 -0.09
C THR A 40 4.21 18.47 0.98
N LEU A 41 4.44 17.27 1.51
CA LEU A 41 5.38 17.05 2.61
C LEU A 41 6.85 17.23 2.19
N GLN A 42 7.19 16.93 0.94
CA GLN A 42 8.55 17.12 0.41
C GLN A 42 8.93 18.61 0.38
N LYS A 43 7.97 19.52 0.22
CA LYS A 43 8.20 20.97 0.31
C LYS A 43 8.47 21.40 1.75
N ASP A 44 7.72 20.86 2.71
CA ASP A 44 7.83 21.18 4.13
C ASP A 44 9.08 20.56 4.77
N PHE A 45 9.47 19.37 4.31
CA PHE A 45 10.56 18.56 4.86
C PHE A 45 11.51 18.10 3.75
N PRO A 46 12.30 19.01 3.13
CA PRO A 46 13.13 18.68 1.96
C PRO A 46 14.26 17.68 2.25
N HIS A 47 14.60 17.48 3.52
CA HIS A 47 15.63 16.51 3.96
C HIS A 47 15.08 15.10 4.19
N ALA A 48 13.76 14.92 4.21
CA ALA A 48 13.10 13.64 4.37
C ALA A 48 12.64 13.08 3.02
N PHE A 49 12.51 11.75 2.94
CA PHE A 49 12.09 11.04 1.74
C PHE A 49 10.63 10.59 1.84
N PHE A 50 9.79 10.97 0.88
CA PHE A 50 8.38 10.56 0.82
C PHE A 50 8.11 9.76 -0.45
N HIS A 51 7.70 8.49 -0.32
CA HIS A 51 7.56 7.62 -1.48
C HIS A 51 6.55 6.49 -1.32
N GLY A 52 6.20 5.88 -2.45
CA GLY A 52 5.38 4.69 -2.54
C GLY A 52 6.10 3.45 -2.03
N CYS A 53 5.35 2.61 -1.33
CA CYS A 53 5.72 1.28 -0.92
C CYS A 53 5.94 0.40 -2.16
N ILE A 54 6.90 -0.51 -2.07
CA ILE A 54 7.18 -1.49 -3.14
C ILE A 54 6.14 -2.62 -3.17
N SER A 55 5.42 -2.86 -2.06
CA SER A 55 4.47 -3.98 -1.96
C SER A 55 3.37 -3.97 -3.04
N PRO A 56 2.72 -2.83 -3.36
CA PRO A 56 1.80 -2.76 -4.50
C PRO A 56 2.46 -3.10 -5.84
N VAL A 57 3.72 -2.71 -6.06
CA VAL A 57 4.46 -3.02 -7.29
C VAL A 57 4.72 -4.52 -7.40
N ILE A 58 5.19 -5.15 -6.31
CA ILE A 58 5.40 -6.61 -6.26
C ILE A 58 4.07 -7.34 -6.50
N HIS A 59 2.98 -6.87 -5.90
CA HIS A 59 1.66 -7.44 -6.12
C HIS A 59 1.25 -7.43 -7.60
N LEU A 60 1.47 -6.30 -8.28
CA LEU A 60 1.20 -6.19 -9.73
C LEU A 60 2.09 -7.12 -10.55
N ILE A 61 3.39 -7.16 -10.27
CA ILE A 61 4.34 -8.06 -10.96
C ILE A 61 3.91 -9.52 -10.82
N VAL A 62 3.53 -9.94 -9.61
CA VAL A 62 3.07 -11.31 -9.36
C VAL A 62 1.76 -11.59 -10.10
N ASN A 63 0.81 -10.67 -10.10
CA ASN A 63 -0.43 -10.84 -10.85
C ASN A 63 -0.18 -10.96 -12.36
N ASP A 64 0.70 -10.13 -12.92
CA ASP A 64 1.05 -10.17 -14.35
C ASP A 64 1.76 -11.48 -14.70
N LEU A 65 2.68 -11.94 -13.85
CA LEU A 65 3.34 -13.24 -14.02
C LEU A 65 2.32 -14.38 -14.02
N VAL A 66 1.39 -14.40 -13.06
CA VAL A 66 0.33 -15.40 -12.96
C VAL A 66 -0.54 -15.38 -14.22
N ALA A 67 -0.95 -14.20 -14.68
CA ALA A 67 -1.77 -14.04 -15.88
C ALA A 67 -1.04 -14.46 -17.18
N SER A 68 0.29 -14.28 -17.23
CA SER A 68 1.09 -14.65 -18.40
C SER A 68 1.30 -16.15 -18.57
N LEU A 69 1.06 -16.95 -17.52
CA LEU A 69 1.30 -18.39 -17.49
C LEU A 69 -0.03 -19.15 -17.30
N PRO A 70 -0.65 -19.69 -18.36
CA PRO A 70 -2.00 -20.28 -18.28
C PRO A 70 -2.14 -21.41 -17.25
N TRP A 71 -1.09 -22.22 -17.06
CA TRP A 71 -1.10 -23.28 -16.06
C TRP A 71 -1.14 -22.73 -14.63
N LEU A 72 -0.44 -21.61 -14.38
CA LEU A 72 -0.34 -20.97 -13.08
C LEU A 72 -1.63 -20.22 -12.75
N GLN A 73 -2.22 -19.54 -13.74
CA GLN A 73 -3.55 -18.95 -13.63
C GLN A 73 -4.60 -20.02 -13.28
N LYS A 74 -4.60 -21.16 -13.98
CA LYS A 74 -5.51 -22.28 -13.69
C LYS A 74 -5.33 -22.85 -12.28
N LEU A 75 -4.09 -22.95 -11.80
CA LEU A 75 -3.78 -23.38 -10.45
C LEU A 75 -4.34 -22.39 -9.41
N GLU A 76 -4.08 -21.10 -9.60
CA GLU A 76 -4.57 -20.02 -8.75
C GLU A 76 -6.10 -20.06 -8.65
N GLU A 77 -6.81 -20.17 -9.78
CA GLU A 77 -8.28 -20.24 -9.81
C GLU A 77 -8.82 -21.45 -9.04
N SER A 78 -8.14 -22.59 -9.16
CA SER A 78 -8.48 -23.83 -8.45
C SER A 78 -8.30 -23.67 -6.94
N CYS A 79 -7.22 -23.03 -6.51
CA CYS A 79 -6.99 -22.67 -5.11
C CYS A 79 -8.07 -21.70 -4.60
N ARG A 80 -8.49 -20.69 -5.37
CA ARG A 80 -9.58 -19.78 -4.97
C ARG A 80 -10.91 -20.53 -4.79
N LYS A 81 -11.23 -21.52 -5.64
CA LYS A 81 -12.42 -22.37 -5.46
C LYS A 81 -12.38 -23.13 -4.14
N LEU A 82 -11.22 -23.70 -3.80
CA LEU A 82 -11.02 -24.42 -2.55
C LEU A 82 -11.18 -23.51 -1.33
N VAL A 83 -10.56 -22.32 -1.34
CA VAL A 83 -10.71 -21.32 -0.27
C VAL A 83 -12.17 -20.90 -0.10
N ARG A 84 -12.90 -20.68 -1.21
CA ARG A 84 -14.34 -20.36 -1.17
C ARG A 84 -15.17 -21.50 -0.57
N PHE A 85 -14.86 -22.75 -0.92
CA PHE A 85 -15.49 -23.92 -0.33
C PHE A 85 -15.30 -23.94 1.19
N PHE A 86 -14.06 -23.78 1.68
CA PHE A 86 -13.80 -23.75 3.12
C PHE A 86 -14.49 -22.57 3.82
N LYS A 87 -14.41 -21.35 3.28
CA LYS A 87 -15.08 -20.18 3.88
C LYS A 87 -16.60 -20.35 3.99
N LYS A 88 -17.23 -20.96 2.98
CA LYS A 88 -18.67 -21.21 2.99
C LYS A 88 -19.08 -22.27 4.02
N ASN A 89 -18.25 -23.29 4.20
CA ASN A 89 -18.56 -24.41 5.09
C ASN A 89 -18.00 -24.22 6.52
N GLN A 90 -17.08 -23.28 6.75
CA GLN A 90 -16.61 -22.93 8.10
C GLN A 90 -17.71 -22.28 8.95
N MET A 91 -18.69 -21.59 8.36
CA MET A 91 -19.84 -21.05 9.11
C MET A 91 -20.93 -22.09 9.39
N LEU A 92 -20.72 -23.36 9.01
CA LEU A 92 -21.65 -24.47 9.29
C LEU A 92 -21.20 -25.34 10.48
N TRP A 93 -20.11 -24.95 11.17
CA TRP A 93 -19.59 -25.59 12.38
C TRP A 93 -19.49 -24.58 13.52
#